data_AF-A0A653BLW1-F1
#
_entry.id   AF-A0A653BLW1-F1
#
_cell.length_a   1.000
_cell.length_b   1.000
_cell.length_c   1.000
_cell.angle_alpha   90.00
_cell.angle_beta   90.00
_cell.angle_gamma   90.00
#
_symmetry.space_group_name_H-M   'P 1'
#
loop_
_entity.id
_entity.type
_entity.pdbx_description
1 polymer ?
#
loop_
_entity_poly.entity_id
_entity_poly.type
_entity_poly.pdbx_seq_one_letter_code
_entity_poly.pdbx_strand_id
1 'polypeptide(L)'
;MKSHFDTHTSKHPGNDSNYNLRQCIHCNVTFKSNRALDNHVVNLHPNFAEFVRRRVFQCTKCVYKTTYKTNFDRHVLVHSNSA
;
A
#
# COMPACT_ATOMS: atom_id res chain seq x y z
N MET A 1 17.23 21.98 -5.02
CA MET A 1 15.81 21.90 -5.43
C MET A 1 15.70 20.98 -6.63
N LYS A 2 14.88 19.91 -6.55
CA LYS A 2 14.45 18.96 -7.62
C LYS A 2 15.61 18.22 -8.36
N SER A 3 15.48 16.97 -8.80
CA SER A 3 14.32 16.20 -9.20
C SER A 3 14.45 14.72 -8.80
N HIS A 4 13.31 14.13 -8.49
CA HIS A 4 13.12 12.75 -8.04
C HIS A 4 12.60 11.89 -9.18
N PHE A 5 13.24 11.95 -10.35
CA PHE A 5 12.84 11.18 -11.53
C PHE A 5 14.04 10.86 -12.39
N ASP A 6 14.73 9.76 -12.09
CA ASP A 6 15.51 9.08 -13.11
C ASP A 6 14.80 7.78 -13.50
N THR A 7 14.09 7.91 -14.62
CA THR A 7 14.06 6.96 -15.74
C THR A 7 13.96 5.48 -15.39
N HIS A 8 12.73 4.96 -15.52
CA HIS A 8 12.42 3.54 -15.55
C HIS A 8 13.07 2.87 -16.78
N THR A 9 14.31 2.39 -16.64
CA THR A 9 14.96 1.58 -17.67
C THR A 9 14.66 0.11 -17.42
N SER A 10 13.65 -0.40 -18.12
CA SER A 10 13.40 -1.84 -18.24
C SER A 10 14.44 -2.47 -19.15
N LYS A 11 15.49 -3.08 -18.59
CA LYS A 11 16.33 -4.11 -19.24
C LYS A 11 16.94 -5.01 -18.16
N HIS A 12 16.44 -6.23 -18.02
CA HIS A 12 17.22 -7.48 -18.19
C HIS A 12 16.40 -8.72 -17.76
N PRO A 13 16.54 -9.85 -18.49
CA PRO A 13 15.92 -11.14 -18.20
C PRO A 13 16.74 -11.89 -17.15
N GLY A 14 16.05 -12.66 -16.28
CA GLY A 14 16.66 -13.64 -15.39
C GLY A 14 17.69 -13.08 -14.40
N ASN A 15 17.24 -12.61 -13.24
CA ASN A 15 18.14 -12.46 -12.11
C ASN A 15 17.42 -12.96 -10.86
N ASP A 16 17.89 -14.10 -10.35
CA ASP A 16 17.69 -14.58 -9.00
C ASP A 16 18.05 -13.44 -8.04
N SER A 17 17.07 -12.59 -7.76
CA SER A 17 17.25 -11.57 -6.78
C SER A 17 16.26 -11.92 -5.70
N ASN A 18 16.81 -12.50 -4.65
CA ASN A 18 16.20 -12.69 -3.35
C ASN A 18 15.89 -11.30 -2.71
N TYR A 19 15.21 -10.41 -3.44
CA TYR A 19 14.43 -9.37 -2.80
C TYR A 19 13.45 -10.14 -1.93
N ASN A 20 13.51 -9.92 -0.62
CA ASN A 20 12.64 -10.52 0.38
C ASN A 20 11.19 -10.08 0.13
N LEU A 21 10.59 -10.58 -0.95
CA LEU A 21 9.22 -10.36 -1.36
C LEU A 21 8.35 -10.98 -0.30
N ARG A 22 7.29 -10.25 0.02
CA ARG A 22 6.39 -10.60 1.11
C ARG A 22 5.09 -11.02 0.49
N GLN A 23 4.85 -12.31 0.55
CA GLN A 23 3.71 -12.94 -0.07
C GLN A 23 2.50 -12.89 0.88
N CYS A 24 1.34 -12.56 0.35
CA CYS A 24 0.09 -12.74 1.06
C CYS A 24 -0.22 -14.23 1.18
N ILE A 25 -0.44 -14.74 2.39
CA ILE A 25 -0.77 -16.15 2.61
C ILE A 25 -2.20 -16.52 2.17
N HIS A 26 -3.07 -15.54 1.95
CA HIS A 26 -4.48 -15.76 1.61
C HIS A 26 -4.75 -15.76 0.09
N CYS A 27 -3.86 -15.15 -0.69
CA CYS A 27 -4.05 -15.02 -2.15
C CYS A 27 -2.75 -15.08 -2.96
N ASN A 28 -1.63 -15.39 -2.32
CA ASN A 28 -0.30 -15.61 -2.91
C ASN A 28 0.29 -14.43 -3.70
N VAL A 29 -0.30 -13.24 -3.63
CA VAL A 29 0.24 -12.01 -4.23
C VAL A 29 1.48 -11.57 -3.49
N THR A 30 2.55 -11.25 -4.23
CA THR A 30 3.84 -10.83 -3.68
C THR A 30 4.01 -9.32 -3.69
N PHE A 31 4.53 -8.78 -2.60
CA PHE A 31 4.77 -7.34 -2.44
C PHE A 31 6.24 -7.06 -2.14
N LYS A 32 6.71 -5.90 -2.62
CA LYS A 32 8.08 -5.40 -2.35
C LYS A 32 8.28 -4.89 -0.93
N SER A 33 7.21 -4.72 -0.15
CA SER A 33 7.30 -4.24 1.24
C SER A 33 6.20 -4.80 2.12
N ASN A 34 6.49 -4.96 3.40
CA ASN A 34 5.51 -5.34 4.42
C ASN A 34 4.33 -4.35 4.46
N ARG A 35 4.59 -3.04 4.25
CA ARG A 35 3.53 -2.03 4.33
C ARG A 35 2.52 -2.16 3.20
N ALA A 36 3.00 -2.52 2.02
CA ALA A 36 2.14 -2.79 0.87
C ALA A 36 1.30 -4.06 1.10
N LEU A 37 1.90 -5.12 1.65
CA LEU A 37 1.18 -6.33 2.04
C LEU A 37 0.10 -6.03 3.10
N ASP A 38 0.43 -5.27 4.16
CA ASP A 38 -0.56 -4.89 5.16
C ASP A 38 -1.72 -4.09 4.56
N ASN A 39 -1.42 -3.14 3.66
CA ASN A 39 -2.46 -2.37 2.98
C ASN A 39 -3.35 -3.27 2.10
N HIS A 40 -2.75 -4.26 1.43
CA HIS A 40 -3.47 -5.27 0.68
C HIS A 40 -4.41 -6.06 1.58
N VAL A 41 -3.93 -6.59 2.71
CA VAL A 41 -4.75 -7.36 3.67
C VAL A 41 -5.91 -6.52 4.19
N VAL A 42 -5.65 -5.29 4.62
CA VAL A 42 -6.70 -4.38 5.13
C VAL A 42 -7.82 -4.17 4.11
N ASN A 43 -7.52 -4.13 2.82
CA ASN A 43 -8.48 -3.82 1.76
C ASN A 43 -9.18 -5.04 1.17
N LEU A 44 -8.45 -6.12 0.89
CA LEU A 44 -8.97 -7.31 0.19
C LEU A 44 -9.27 -8.48 1.12
N HIS A 45 -8.76 -8.44 2.34
CA HIS A 45 -8.90 -9.50 3.33
C HIS A 45 -9.34 -8.93 4.69
N PRO A 46 -10.53 -8.29 4.77
CA PRO A 46 -10.98 -7.59 5.98
C PRO A 46 -11.03 -8.50 7.21
N ASN A 47 -11.35 -9.78 7.03
CA ASN A 47 -11.37 -10.79 8.11
C ASN A 47 -9.98 -11.05 8.72
N PHE A 48 -8.91 -10.59 8.07
CA PHE A 48 -7.54 -10.73 8.56
C PHE A 48 -6.91 -9.37 8.88
N ALA A 49 -7.68 -8.28 8.79
CA ALA A 49 -7.19 -6.93 9.05
C ALA A 49 -6.80 -6.71 10.52
N GLU A 50 -7.38 -7.45 11.45
CA GLU A 50 -7.04 -7.42 12.88
C GLU A 50 -5.62 -7.91 13.17
N PHE A 51 -5.06 -8.79 12.31
CA PHE A 51 -3.68 -9.28 12.44
C PHE A 51 -2.65 -8.27 11.90
N VAL A 52 -3.10 -7.19 11.27
CA VAL A 52 -2.22 -6.13 10.80
C VAL A 52 -1.78 -5.27 11.98
N ARG A 53 -0.51 -5.40 12.37
CA ARG A 53 0.09 -4.66 13.50
C ARG A 53 0.27 -3.16 13.21
N ARG A 54 0.28 -2.76 11.93
CA ARG A 54 0.43 -1.35 11.56
C ARG A 54 -0.88 -0.60 11.77
N ARG A 55 -0.76 0.66 12.18
CA ARG A 55 -1.90 1.57 12.26
C ARG A 55 -2.61 1.68 10.90
N VAL A 56 -3.91 1.43 10.93
CA VAL A 56 -4.83 1.65 9.79
C VAL A 56 -5.48 3.01 9.96
N PHE A 57 -5.47 3.81 8.90
CA PHE A 57 -6.18 5.08 8.82
C PHE A 57 -7.47 4.85 8.04
N GLN A 58 -8.60 4.96 8.71
CA GLN A 58 -9.93 4.80 8.12
C GLN A 58 -10.60 6.17 8.03
N CYS A 59 -11.21 6.44 6.88
CA CYS A 59 -12.01 7.65 6.70
C CYS A 59 -13.32 7.52 7.46
N THR A 60 -13.72 8.59 8.15
CA THR A 60 -15.02 8.64 8.85
C THR A 60 -16.18 9.00 7.91
N LYS A 61 -15.89 9.52 6.72
CA LYS A 61 -16.88 9.95 5.73
C LYS A 61 -17.17 8.93 4.63
N CYS A 62 -16.33 7.92 4.45
CA CYS A 62 -16.51 6.89 3.43
C CYS A 62 -15.76 5.59 3.78
N VAL A 63 -15.89 4.57 2.94
CA VAL A 63 -15.29 3.24 3.15
C VAL A 63 -13.76 3.18 2.93
N TYR A 64 -13.12 4.29 2.56
CA TYR A 64 -11.69 4.33 2.30
C TYR A 64 -10.87 4.07 3.57
N LYS A 65 -9.89 3.17 3.45
CA LYS A 65 -8.93 2.85 4.51
C LYS A 65 -7.57 2.52 3.93
N THR A 66 -6.51 2.88 4.64
CA THR A 66 -5.12 2.64 4.19
C THR A 66 -4.15 2.56 5.35
N THR A 67 -3.03 1.88 5.18
CA THR A 67 -1.89 1.92 6.11
C THR A 67 -0.90 3.07 5.78
N TYR A 68 -1.21 3.86 4.74
CA TYR A 68 -0.38 4.98 4.27
C TYR A 68 -0.93 6.31 4.77
N LYS A 69 -0.30 6.90 5.79
CA LYS A 69 -0.72 8.21 6.34
C LYS A 69 -0.79 9.31 5.26
N THR A 70 0.22 9.41 4.42
CA THR A 70 0.25 10.41 3.32
C THR A 70 -0.89 10.23 2.34
N ASN A 71 -1.28 8.99 2.04
CA ASN A 71 -2.43 8.71 1.18
C ASN A 71 -3.74 9.08 1.88
N PHE A 72 -3.84 8.82 3.19
CA PHE A 72 -5.00 9.22 4.00
C PHE A 72 -5.14 10.74 4.08
N ASP A 73 -4.06 11.46 4.39
CA ASP A 73 -4.04 12.92 4.47
C ASP A 73 -4.47 13.55 3.13
N ARG A 74 -4.01 13.01 2.00
CA ARG A 74 -4.46 13.43 0.67
C ARG A 74 -5.93 13.08 0.43
N HIS A 75 -6.37 11.90 0.85
CA HIS A 75 -7.75 11.45 0.67
C HIS A 75 -8.75 12.36 1.38
N VAL A 76 -8.48 12.76 2.63
CA VAL A 76 -9.43 13.58 3.38
C VAL A 76 -9.70 14.94 2.74
N LEU A 77 -8.75 15.48 1.97
CA LEU A 77 -8.93 16.70 1.20
C LEU A 77 -10.01 16.58 0.11
N VAL A 78 -10.26 15.37 -0.42
CA VAL A 78 -11.34 15.14 -1.37
C VAL A 78 -12.70 15.48 -0.76
N HIS A 79 -12.89 15.21 0.53
CA HIS A 79 -14.12 15.54 1.27
C HIS A 79 -14.17 16.97 1.80
N SER A 80 -13.09 17.72 1.66
CA SER A 80 -13.02 19.15 1.99
C SER A 80 -13.24 20.02 0.75
N ASN A 81 -13.01 19.47 -0.44
CA ASN A 81 -13.25 20.14 -1.73
C ASN A 81 -14.68 19.95 -2.25
N SER A 82 -15.50 19.12 -1.60
CA SER A 82 -16.95 19.10 -1.77
C SER A 82 -17.56 20.20 -0.90
N ALA A 83 -17.48 21.44 -1.41
CA ALA A 83 -18.26 22.59 -0.95
C ALA A 83 -19.73 22.45 -1.37
#